data_AF-A0A556MFP7-F1
#
_entry.id   AF-A0A556MFP7-F1
#
_cell.length_a   1.000
_cell.length_b   1.000
_cell.length_c   1.000
_cell.angle_alpha   90.00
_cell.angle_beta   90.00
_cell.angle_gamma   90.00
#
_symmetry.space_group_name_H-M   'P 1'
#
loop_
_entity.id
_entity.type
_entity.pdbx_description
1 polymer ?
#
loop_
_entity_poly.entity_id
_entity_poly.type
_entity_poly.pdbx_seq_one_letter_code
_entity_poly.pdbx_strand_id
1 'polypeptide(L)' 'MKTLTVPGDPHSVSAIMVSKTEDFHDHEIVQINSSDGSKSVEKKIFRVVDGGEDHWELQFE' A
#
# COMPACT_ATOMS: atom_id res chain seq x y z
N MET A 1 7.44 3.49 -10.16
CA MET A 1 7.00 3.67 -8.76
C MET A 1 5.50 3.47 -8.75
N LYS A 2 5.00 2.53 -7.94
CA LYS A 2 3.57 2.20 -7.89
C LYS A 2 2.84 3.17 -6.96
N THR A 3 1.58 3.42 -7.28
CA THR A 3 0.74 4.36 -6.54
C THR A 3 -0.50 3.65 -6.00
N LEU A 4 -0.74 3.79 -4.70
CA LEU A 4 -1.88 3.24 -4.00
C LEU A 4 -2.78 4.38 -3.51
N THR A 5 -4.08 4.12 -3.40
CA THR A 5 -5.05 5.08 -2.88
C THR A 5 -5.74 4.51 -1.67
N VAL A 6 -5.79 5.27 -0.58
CA VAL A 6 -6.40 4.87 0.70
C VAL A 6 -7.44 5.89 1.15
N PRO A 7 -8.51 5.46 1.85
CA PRO A 7 -9.40 6.40 2.53
C PRO A 7 -8.68 7.01 3.74
N GLY A 8 -8.80 8.33 3.92
CA GLY A 8 -8.25 9.04 5.09
C GLY A 8 -6.77 9.42 4.95
N ASP A 9 -6.03 9.48 6.06
CA ASP A 9 -4.66 9.99 6.08
C ASP A 9 -3.62 8.90 5.75
N PRO A 10 -2.90 9.00 4.62
CA PRO A 10 -1.97 7.97 4.18
C PRO A 10 -0.75 7.83 5.11
N HIS A 11 -0.44 8.81 5.97
CA HIS A 11 0.65 8.71 6.95
C HIS A 11 0.34 7.71 8.06
N SER A 12 -0.95 7.56 8.41
CA SER A 12 -1.42 6.69 9.49
C SER A 12 -1.58 5.23 9.09
N VAL A 13 -1.42 4.92 7.81
CA VAL A 13 -1.65 3.57 7.28
C VAL A 13 -0.48 2.65 7.62
N SER A 14 -0.79 1.53 8.27
CA SER A 14 0.15 0.45 8.58
C SER A 14 -0.02 -0.77 7.68
N ALA A 15 -1.18 -0.94 7.02
CA ALA A 15 -1.42 -2.03 6.09
C ALA A 15 -2.45 -1.65 5.01
N ILE A 16 -2.29 -2.19 3.79
CA ILE A 16 -3.23 -2.02 2.67
C ILE A 16 -3.46 -3.37 1.99
N MET A 17 -4.72 -3.72 1.76
CA MET A 17 -5.11 -4.84 0.90
C MET A 17 -5.14 -4.38 -0.56
N VAL A 18 -4.42 -5.08 -1.43
CA VAL A 18 -4.37 -4.81 -2.88
C VAL A 18 -4.66 -6.09 -3.65
N SER A 19 -5.26 -5.97 -4.83
CA SER A 19 -5.51 -7.13 -5.68
C SER A 19 -4.20 -7.73 -6.20
N LYS A 20 -4.14 -9.05 -6.38
CA LYS A 20 -3.00 -9.77 -7.00
C LYS A 20 -2.87 -9.53 -8.52
N THR A 21 -3.42 -8.43 -9.03
CA THR A 21 -3.28 -8.01 -10.43
C THR A 21 -1.89 -7.47 -10.72
N GLU A 22 -1.18 -7.06 -9.68
CA GLU A 22 0.16 -6.51 -9.73
C GLU A 22 1.05 -7.20 -8.70
N ASP A 23 2.29 -7.45 -9.08
CA ASP A 23 3.31 -7.94 -8.16
C ASP A 23 3.84 -6.79 -7.30
N PHE A 24 4.02 -7.07 -6.01
CA PHE A 24 4.67 -6.19 -5.05
C PHE A 24 5.80 -6.96 -4.37
N HIS A 25 6.84 -6.26 -3.96
CA HIS A 25 7.98 -6.86 -3.29
C HIS A 25 8.25 -6.20 -1.95
N ASP A 26 8.76 -7.00 -1.02
CA ASP A 26 9.30 -6.49 0.24
C ASP A 26 10.35 -5.42 -0.05
N HIS A 27 10.37 -4.38 0.78
CA HIS A 27 11.26 -3.24 0.68
C HIS A 27 11.11 -2.35 -0.56
N GLU A 28 10.10 -2.58 -1.40
CA GLU A 28 9.72 -1.65 -2.47
C GLU A 28 9.14 -0.35 -1.89
N ILE A 29 9.43 0.78 -2.53
CA ILE A 29 8.84 2.09 -2.18
C ILE A 29 7.63 2.35 -3.08
N VAL A 30 6.51 2.63 -2.44
CA VAL A 30 5.24 2.99 -3.10
C VAL A 30 4.76 4.35 -2.64
N GLN A 31 4.07 5.06 -3.52
CA GLN A 31 3.38 6.29 -3.17
C GLN A 31 1.97 5.96 -2.71
N ILE A 32 1.58 6.43 -1.52
CA ILE A 32 0.22 6.28 -0.99
C ILE A 32 -0.45 7.65 -1.00
N ASN A 33 -1.57 7.74 -1.71
CA ASN A 33 -2.37 8.94 -1.81
C ASN A 33 -3.67 8.80 -1.01
N SER A 34 -4.12 9.88 -0.39
CA SER A 34 -5.49 9.94 0.11
C SER A 34 -6.49 9.98 -1.04
N SER A 35 -7.61 9.29 -0.88
CA SER A 35 -8.71 9.31 -1.84
C SER A 35 -9.31 10.71 -2.08
N ASP A 36 -9.16 11.63 -1.12
CA ASP A 36 -9.60 13.02 -1.26
C ASP A 36 -8.57 13.93 -1.96
N GLY A 37 -7.40 13.39 -2.31
CA GLY A 37 -6.32 14.10 -2.99
C GLY A 37 -5.57 15.11 -2.12
N SER A 38 -5.87 15.22 -0.83
CA SER A 38 -5.30 16.24 0.06
C SER A 38 -3.89 15.91 0.56
N LYS A 39 -3.53 14.62 0.60
CA LYS A 39 -2.28 14.13 1.18
C LYS A 39 -1.68 13.00 0.35
N SER A 40 -0.36 12.93 0.37
CA SER A 40 0.41 11.82 -0.16
C SER A 40 1.63 11.55 0.72
N VAL A 41 2.11 10.31 0.72
CA VAL A 41 3.34 9.91 1.40
C VAL A 41 4.00 8.76 0.64
N GLU A 42 5.32 8.71 0.64
CA GLU A 42 6.06 7.54 0.18
C GLU A 42 6.28 6.60 1.36
N LYS A 43 5.90 5.33 1.22
CA LYS A 43 6.16 4.31 2.22
C LYS A 43 6.92 3.14 1.61
N LYS A 44 7.83 2.59 2.42
CA LYS A 44 8.52 1.35 2.11
C LYS A 44 7.67 0.18 2.60
N ILE A 45 7.40 -0.78 1.72
CA ILE A 45 6.74 -2.02 2.11
C ILE A 45 7.67 -2.78 3.05
N PHE A 46 7.22 -3.03 4.28
CA PHE A 46 7.92 -3.87 5.23
C PHE A 46 7.83 -5.34 4.81
N ARG A 47 6.61 -5.79 4.49
CA ARG A 47 6.32 -7.16 4.08
C ARG A 47 5.08 -7.23 3.20
N VAL A 48 5.13 -8.09 2.19
CA VAL A 48 3.98 -8.56 1.42
C VAL A 48 3.56 -9.92 1.96
N VAL A 49 2.29 -10.06 2.34
CA VAL A 49 1.73 -11.36 2.75
C VAL A 49 0.54 -11.74 1.89
N ASP A 50 0.31 -13.05 1.78
CA ASP A 50 -0.88 -13.58 1.14
C ASP A 50 -2.12 -13.25 2.01
N GLY A 51 -2.92 -12.30 1.53
CA GLY A 51 -4.13 -11.81 2.20
C GLY A 51 -5.39 -12.60 1.84
N GLY A 52 -5.26 -13.68 1.06
CA GLY A 52 -6.38 -14.51 0.60
C GLY A 52 -6.33 -14.76 -0.91
N GLU A 53 -7.38 -15.39 -1.43
CA GLU A 53 -7.43 -15.92 -2.80
C GLU A 53 -6.94 -14.91 -3.85
N ASP A 54 -7.41 -13.67 -3.79
CA ASP A 54 -7.14 -12.64 -4.79
C ASP A 54 -6.42 -11.38 -4.29
N HIS A 55 -5.93 -11.37 -3.04
CA HIS A 55 -5.34 -10.16 -2.46
C HIS A 55 -3.96 -10.37 -1.84
N TRP A 56 -3.09 -9.40 -2.03
CA TRP A 56 -1.91 -9.18 -1.21
C TRP A 56 -2.26 -8.22 -0.06
N GLU A 57 -1.69 -8.44 1.11
CA GLU A 57 -1.65 -7.43 2.16
C GLU A 57 -0.23 -6.85 2.20
N LEU A 58 -0.13 -5.54 1.96
CA LEU A 58 1.10 -4.78 2.03
C LEU A 58 1.20 -4.15 3.42
N GLN A 59 2.19 -4.56 4.20
CA GLN A 59 2.44 -4.01 5.54
C GLN A 59 3.52 -2.93 5.47
N PHE A 60 3.36 -1.87 6.25
CA PHE A 60 4.26 -0.72 6.32
C PHE A 60 4.69 -0.45 7.76
N GLU A 61 5.89 0.11 7.93
CA GLU A 61 6.32 0.70 9.22
C GLU A 61 5.66 2.07 9.48
#